data_AF-A0A4S4C8Q2-F1
#
_entry.id   AF-A0A4S4C8Q2-F1
#
_cell.length_a   1.000
_cell.length_b   1.000
_cell.length_c   1.000
_cell.angle_alpha   90.00
_cell.angle_beta   90.00
_cell.angle_gamma   90.00
#
_symmetry.space_group_name_H-M   'P 1'
#
loop_
_entity.id
_entity.type
_entity.pdbx_description
1 polymer ?
#
loop_
_entity_poly.entity_id
_entity_poly.type
_entity_poly.pdbx_seq_one_letter_code
_entity_poly.pdbx_strand_id
1 'polypeptide(L)'
;MIILNMYGKIEPVIISTKLGVGISNPPNDWVSGLQDDIMEEILIHEHNFKTWVRMGFRHLTFQKYDPTALVKKTNWNLTTSRNKSDLHVIAQNLIGINVLDFENSYLRLKNDTMDSPTCEVSYPQKFIDFCNMIQNAPSARNVLNHKIPFSTYSSDELNSKPRILCFLRAMLKHDFNLENYKKECIASC
;
A
#
# COMPACT_ATOMS: atom_id res chain seq x y z
N MET A 1 -0.54 -4.46 -9.44
CA MET A 1 0.03 -4.80 -8.12
C MET A 1 -0.98 -4.41 -7.04
N ILE A 2 -0.96 -5.09 -5.89
CA ILE A 2 -1.80 -4.72 -4.73
C ILE A 2 -0.89 -4.33 -3.59
N ILE A 3 -1.02 -3.10 -3.09
CA ILE A 3 -0.23 -2.65 -1.95
C ILE A 3 -0.94 -3.08 -0.65
N LEU A 4 -0.16 -3.69 0.23
CA LEU A 4 -0.59 -4.00 1.59
C LEU A 4 -0.13 -2.86 2.51
N ASN A 5 -0.93 -2.56 3.53
CA ASN A 5 -0.58 -1.61 4.59
C ASN A 5 0.48 -2.19 5.55
N MET A 6 1.54 -2.77 5.00
CA MET A 6 2.69 -3.31 5.71
C MET A 6 3.96 -2.76 5.12
N TYR A 7 4.98 -2.68 5.97
CA TYR A 7 6.28 -2.19 5.57
C TYR A 7 7.40 -3.03 6.17
N GLY A 8 8.49 -3.16 5.43
CA GLY A 8 9.70 -3.88 5.81
C GLY A 8 10.29 -4.62 4.62
N LYS A 9 11.46 -5.21 4.80
CA LYS A 9 12.09 -6.08 3.81
C LYS A 9 11.70 -7.53 4.07
N ILE A 10 11.16 -8.18 3.05
CA ILE A 10 10.76 -9.58 3.09
C ILE A 10 11.34 -10.32 1.89
N GLU A 11 11.64 -11.60 2.10
CA GLU A 11 11.86 -12.50 0.99
C GLU A 11 10.52 -12.78 0.28
N PRO A 12 10.50 -12.91 -1.05
CA PRO A 12 9.27 -13.26 -1.77
C PRO A 12 8.72 -14.61 -1.32
N VAL A 13 7.42 -14.66 -1.01
CA VAL A 13 6.71 -15.89 -0.62
C VAL A 13 5.57 -16.14 -1.58
N ILE A 14 5.58 -17.29 -2.27
CA ILE A 14 4.46 -17.73 -3.13
C ILE A 14 3.30 -18.16 -2.24
N ILE A 15 2.14 -17.52 -2.40
CA ILE A 15 0.90 -17.87 -1.69
C ILE A 15 -0.05 -18.69 -2.55
N SER A 16 0.11 -18.65 -3.88
CA SER A 16 -0.63 -19.48 -4.82
C SER A 16 0.26 -19.87 -5.99
N THR A 17 0.73 -21.11 -6.01
CA THR A 17 1.47 -21.68 -7.15
C THR A 17 0.60 -21.72 -8.40
N LYS A 18 -0.69 -22.08 -8.26
CA LYS A 18 -1.65 -22.12 -9.37
C LYS A 18 -1.78 -20.77 -10.07
N LEU A 19 -1.85 -19.67 -9.32
CA LEU A 19 -1.97 -18.33 -9.89
C LEU A 19 -0.61 -17.65 -10.11
N GLY A 20 0.49 -18.25 -9.67
CA GLY A 20 1.82 -17.62 -9.70
C GLY A 20 1.93 -16.37 -8.83
N VAL A 21 1.10 -16.26 -7.78
CA VAL A 21 0.95 -15.05 -6.97
C VAL A 21 1.64 -15.22 -5.62
N GLY A 22 2.31 -14.18 -5.18
CA GLY A 22 3.03 -14.14 -3.92
C GLY A 22 3.02 -12.78 -3.24
N ILE A 23 3.55 -12.76 -2.03
CA ILE A 23 3.78 -11.55 -1.24
C ILE A 23 5.26 -11.22 -1.35
N SER A 24 5.57 -9.98 -1.74
CA SER A 24 6.95 -9.49 -1.86
C SER A 24 7.01 -7.98 -1.69
N ASN A 25 8.22 -7.43 -1.59
CA ASN A 25 8.40 -6.00 -1.85
C ASN A 25 8.12 -5.69 -3.35
N PRO A 26 7.77 -4.42 -3.69
CA PRO A 26 7.63 -3.99 -5.08
C PRO A 26 8.90 -4.24 -5.88
N PRO A 27 8.77 -4.65 -7.15
CA PRO A 27 9.90 -4.75 -8.07
C PRO A 27 10.45 -3.34 -8.39
N ASN A 28 11.73 -3.26 -8.78
CA ASN A 28 12.45 -1.99 -8.89
C ASN A 28 11.84 -0.99 -9.89
N ASP A 29 11.25 -1.49 -10.97
CA ASP A 29 10.54 -0.73 -12.00
C ASP A 29 9.26 -0.07 -11.47
N TRP A 30 8.64 -0.63 -10.44
CA TRP A 30 7.47 -0.04 -9.77
C TRP A 30 7.83 1.00 -8.71
N VAL A 31 9.05 0.96 -8.17
CA VAL A 31 9.49 1.86 -7.08
C VAL A 31 9.46 3.33 -7.51
N SER A 32 9.70 3.65 -8.78
CA SER A 32 9.58 5.01 -9.30
C SER A 32 8.13 5.49 -9.30
N GLY A 33 7.20 4.72 -9.87
CA GLY A 33 5.78 5.08 -9.89
C GLY A 33 5.20 5.24 -8.47
N LEU A 34 5.64 4.40 -7.53
CA LEU A 34 5.26 4.54 -6.13
C LEU A 34 5.80 5.83 -5.48
N GLN A 35 6.98 6.33 -5.89
CA GLN A 35 7.46 7.62 -5.40
C GLN A 35 6.58 8.77 -5.90
N ASP A 36 6.10 8.69 -7.14
CA ASP A 36 5.18 9.68 -7.71
C ASP A 36 3.84 9.67 -6.96
N ASP A 37 3.29 8.48 -6.68
CA ASP A 37 2.06 8.33 -5.90
C ASP A 37 2.22 8.87 -4.47
N ILE A 38 3.36 8.63 -3.82
CA ILE A 38 3.66 9.20 -2.49
C ILE A 38 3.75 10.74 -2.56
N MET A 39 4.41 11.28 -3.59
CA MET A 39 4.53 12.72 -3.77
C MET A 39 3.15 13.37 -4.00
N GLU A 40 2.31 12.72 -4.80
CA GLU A 40 0.94 13.17 -5.04
C GLU A 40 0.11 13.19 -3.75
N GLU A 41 0.23 12.18 -2.88
CA GLU A 41 -0.42 12.18 -1.57
C GLU A 41 -0.01 13.41 -0.74
N ILE A 42 1.28 13.77 -0.73
CA ILE A 42 1.77 14.97 -0.04
C ILE A 42 1.10 16.23 -0.61
N LEU A 43 1.08 16.38 -1.94
CA LEU A 43 0.51 17.55 -2.62
C LEU A 43 -0.99 17.70 -2.37
N ILE A 44 -1.75 16.60 -2.45
CA ILE A 44 -3.18 16.58 -2.14
C ILE A 44 -3.41 16.97 -0.69
N HIS A 45 -2.64 16.42 0.24
CA HIS A 45 -2.74 16.73 1.65
C HIS A 45 -2.48 18.22 1.95
N GLU A 46 -1.44 18.80 1.32
CA GLU A 46 -1.15 20.23 1.43
C GLU A 46 -2.23 21.11 0.80
N HIS A 47 -2.80 20.69 -0.33
CA HIS A 47 -3.89 21.41 -0.98
C HIS A 47 -5.14 21.43 -0.10
N ASN A 48 -5.57 20.26 0.38
CA ASN A 48 -6.75 20.13 1.24
C ASN A 48 -6.60 20.96 2.51
N PHE A 49 -5.40 20.95 3.10
CA PHE A 49 -5.09 21.80 4.25
C PHE A 49 -5.28 23.29 3.96
N LYS A 50 -4.71 23.79 2.85
CA LYS A 50 -4.89 25.20 2.44
C LYS A 50 -6.37 25.54 2.26
N THR A 51 -7.14 24.62 1.70
CA THR A 51 -8.59 24.78 1.50
C THR A 51 -9.35 24.82 2.83
N TRP A 52 -9.06 23.94 3.78
CA TRP A 52 -9.71 23.94 5.10
C TRP A 52 -9.39 25.18 5.93
N VAL A 53 -8.15 25.65 5.88
CA VAL A 53 -7.75 26.91 6.53
C VAL A 53 -8.56 28.07 5.96
N ARG A 54 -8.73 28.14 4.63
CA ARG A 54 -9.58 29.14 3.97
C ARG A 54 -11.05 29.04 4.40
N MET A 55 -11.55 27.83 4.65
CA MET A 55 -12.91 27.57 5.13
C MET A 55 -13.11 27.85 6.63
N GLY A 56 -12.06 28.25 7.37
CA GLY A 56 -12.17 28.65 8.77
C GLY A 56 -11.91 27.55 9.79
N PHE A 57 -11.48 26.36 9.36
CA PHE A 57 -11.09 25.27 10.27
C PHE A 57 -9.68 25.52 10.83
N ARG A 58 -9.58 26.28 11.94
CA ARG A 58 -8.30 26.72 12.55
C ARG A 58 -7.76 25.82 13.68
N HIS A 59 -8.56 24.86 14.17
CA HIS A 59 -8.23 24.04 15.35
C HIS A 59 -7.68 22.64 15.04
N LEU A 60 -7.43 22.32 13.77
CA LEU A 60 -6.82 21.05 13.40
C LEU A 60 -5.32 21.13 13.72
N THR A 61 -4.86 20.36 14.71
CA THR A 61 -3.42 20.08 14.92
C THR A 61 -2.91 19.29 13.72
N PHE A 62 -2.56 20.02 12.66
CA PHE A 62 -2.21 19.44 11.37
C PHE A 62 -0.71 19.24 11.27
N GLN A 63 -0.28 18.00 11.15
CA GLN A 63 1.12 17.65 10.97
C GLN A 63 1.35 17.34 9.49
N LYS A 64 2.08 18.22 8.79
CA LYS A 64 2.55 17.96 7.43
C LYS A 64 3.25 16.60 7.37
N TYR A 65 3.13 15.92 6.24
CA TYR A 65 3.98 14.77 6.00
C TYR A 65 5.43 15.22 5.91
N ASP A 66 6.27 14.55 6.69
CA ASP A 66 7.71 14.69 6.65
C ASP A 66 8.28 13.28 6.42
N PRO A 67 8.52 12.90 5.14
CA PRO A 67 9.07 11.60 4.80
C PRO A 67 10.37 11.31 5.53
N THR A 68 11.23 12.31 5.71
CA THR A 68 12.49 12.17 6.45
C THR A 68 12.24 11.81 7.91
N ALA A 69 11.32 12.51 8.60
CA ALA A 69 10.96 12.19 9.97
C ALA A 69 10.28 10.81 10.10
N LEU A 70 9.47 10.42 9.12
CA LEU A 70 8.84 9.09 9.09
C LEU A 70 9.91 8.00 8.94
N VAL A 71 10.81 8.13 7.97
CA VAL A 71 11.91 7.18 7.75
C VAL A 71 12.82 7.08 8.98
N LYS A 72 13.16 8.19 9.65
CA LYS A 72 13.95 8.21 10.89
C LYS A 72 13.31 7.45 12.06
N LYS A 73 11.97 7.34 12.08
CA LYS A 73 11.25 6.55 13.09
C LYS A 73 11.24 5.06 12.78
N THR A 74 11.75 4.65 11.62
CA THR A 74 11.88 3.24 11.24
C THR A 74 13.28 2.71 11.54
N ASN A 75 13.39 1.39 11.69
CA ASN A 75 14.69 0.71 11.79
C ASN A 75 15.20 0.23 10.41
N TRP A 76 14.74 0.84 9.31
CA TRP A 76 15.18 0.42 7.98
C TRP A 76 16.64 0.81 7.77
N ASN A 77 17.42 -0.13 7.21
CA ASN A 77 18.87 0.01 7.11
C ASN A 77 19.22 1.07 6.04
N LEU A 78 19.43 2.33 6.48
CA LEU A 78 19.75 3.48 5.61
C LEU A 78 21.15 3.41 4.99
N THR A 79 21.93 2.38 5.30
CA THR A 79 23.32 2.23 4.86
C THR A 79 23.43 1.91 3.36
N THR A 80 22.43 1.26 2.76
CA THR A 80 22.31 1.07 1.30
C THR A 80 21.61 2.24 0.59
N SER A 81 21.21 3.29 1.30
CA SER A 81 20.43 4.42 0.78
C SER A 81 21.20 5.74 0.70
N ARG A 82 22.56 5.74 0.74
CA ARG A 82 23.37 6.98 0.72
C ARG A 82 23.06 7.94 -0.44
N ASN A 83 22.43 7.48 -1.53
CA ASN A 83 21.98 8.30 -2.67
C ASN A 83 20.49 8.16 -3.00
N LYS A 84 19.68 7.54 -2.13
CA LYS A 84 18.24 7.29 -2.38
C LYS A 84 17.40 8.27 -1.56
N SER A 85 16.35 8.82 -2.17
CA SER A 85 15.41 9.71 -1.49
C SER A 85 14.64 8.97 -0.39
N ASP A 86 14.10 9.70 0.60
CA ASP A 86 13.23 9.10 1.61
C ASP A 86 11.98 8.46 1.00
N LEU A 87 11.46 9.03 -0.09
CA LEU A 87 10.35 8.47 -0.86
C LEU A 87 10.72 7.10 -1.45
N HIS A 88 11.93 6.99 -2.00
CA HIS A 88 12.47 5.73 -2.50
C HIS A 88 12.58 4.70 -1.39
N VAL A 89 13.08 5.10 -0.21
CA VAL A 89 13.19 4.20 0.95
C VAL A 89 11.81 3.70 1.37
N ILE A 90 10.81 4.57 1.47
CA ILE A 90 9.42 4.19 1.80
C ILE A 90 8.87 3.24 0.74
N ALA A 91 8.94 3.60 -0.54
CA ALA A 91 8.43 2.80 -1.64
C ALA A 91 9.06 1.40 -1.70
N GLN A 92 10.37 1.30 -1.48
CA GLN A 92 11.07 0.01 -1.46
C GLN A 92 10.72 -0.88 -0.27
N ASN A 93 10.23 -0.29 0.82
CA ASN A 93 9.84 -1.04 2.01
C ASN A 93 8.35 -1.38 2.01
N LEU A 94 7.55 -0.89 1.06
CA LEU A 94 6.17 -1.38 0.89
C LEU A 94 6.16 -2.89 0.69
N ILE A 95 5.12 -3.55 1.15
CA ILE A 95 4.87 -4.96 0.87
C ILE A 95 3.59 -5.05 0.06
N GLY A 96 3.60 -5.88 -0.97
CA GLY A 96 2.47 -6.03 -1.88
C GLY A 96 2.25 -7.48 -2.30
N ILE A 97 1.09 -7.71 -2.90
CA ILE A 97 0.78 -8.94 -3.62
C ILE A 97 1.10 -8.70 -5.09
N ASN A 98 1.97 -9.57 -5.60
CA ASN A 98 2.55 -9.50 -6.93
C ASN A 98 2.41 -10.86 -7.63
N VAL A 99 2.37 -10.83 -8.96
CA VAL A 99 2.58 -12.03 -9.75
C VAL A 99 4.09 -12.28 -9.78
N LEU A 100 4.53 -13.36 -9.14
CA LEU A 100 5.95 -13.72 -9.00
C LEU A 100 6.38 -14.81 -9.99
N ASP A 101 5.44 -15.62 -10.47
CA ASP A 101 5.70 -16.71 -11.40
C ASP A 101 4.64 -16.72 -12.51
N PHE A 102 4.68 -15.70 -13.37
CA PHE A 102 3.70 -15.55 -14.45
C PHE A 102 3.79 -16.71 -15.46
N GLU A 103 5.02 -17.07 -15.84
CA GLU A 103 5.31 -18.06 -16.89
C GLU A 103 4.68 -19.43 -16.63
N ASN A 104 4.71 -19.89 -15.38
CA ASN A 104 4.18 -21.21 -15.00
C ASN A 104 2.77 -21.13 -14.39
N SER A 105 2.18 -19.94 -14.30
CA SER A 105 0.87 -19.74 -13.70
C SER A 105 -0.28 -20.05 -14.65
N TYR A 106 -1.46 -20.31 -14.06
CA TYR A 106 -2.71 -20.38 -14.81
C TYR A 106 -3.10 -19.03 -15.42
N LEU A 107 -2.56 -17.91 -14.93
CA LEU A 107 -2.82 -16.60 -15.54
C LEU A 107 -2.31 -16.57 -16.99
N ARG A 108 -1.19 -17.24 -17.28
CA ARG A 108 -0.67 -17.42 -18.64
C ARG A 108 -1.18 -18.71 -19.29
N LEU A 109 -1.03 -19.84 -18.62
CA LEU A 109 -1.30 -21.17 -19.21
C LEU A 109 -2.77 -21.41 -19.61
N LYS A 110 -3.71 -20.58 -19.13
CA LYS A 110 -5.13 -20.64 -19.50
C LYS A 110 -5.60 -19.43 -20.31
N ASN A 111 -4.71 -18.45 -20.56
CA ASN A 111 -5.03 -17.26 -21.33
C ASN A 111 -3.92 -17.02 -22.36
N ASP A 112 -4.07 -17.63 -23.54
CA ASP A 112 -3.07 -17.58 -24.62
C ASP A 112 -2.85 -16.17 -25.20
N THR A 113 -3.68 -15.19 -24.82
CA THR A 113 -3.57 -13.78 -25.22
C THR A 113 -3.00 -12.88 -24.12
N MET A 114 -2.62 -13.44 -22.96
CA MET A 114 -1.97 -12.68 -21.89
C MET A 114 -0.46 -12.81 -21.99
N ASP A 115 0.19 -11.75 -22.46
CA ASP A 115 1.65 -11.70 -22.62
C ASP A 115 2.37 -11.18 -21.36
N SER A 116 1.63 -10.59 -20.41
CA SER A 116 2.18 -10.09 -19.16
C SER A 116 1.17 -10.16 -18.01
N PRO A 117 1.64 -10.16 -16.74
CA PRO A 117 0.77 -10.06 -15.58
C PRO A 117 0.07 -8.70 -15.45
N THR A 118 0.46 -7.71 -16.25
CA THR A 118 -0.17 -6.37 -16.31
C THR A 118 -1.22 -6.26 -17.41
N CYS A 119 -1.39 -7.27 -18.28
CA CYS A 119 -2.39 -7.28 -19.34
C CYS A 119 -3.84 -7.36 -18.82
N GLU A 120 -4.08 -7.89 -17.62
CA GLU A 120 -5.42 -7.93 -17.03
C GLU A 120 -5.62 -6.75 -16.06
N VAL A 121 -6.08 -5.63 -16.60
CA VAL A 121 -6.36 -4.34 -15.93
C VAL A 121 -7.44 -4.42 -14.83
N SER A 122 -8.02 -5.59 -14.60
CA SER A 122 -9.02 -5.80 -13.54
C SER A 122 -8.55 -6.78 -12.46
N TYR A 123 -7.39 -7.40 -12.64
CA TYR A 123 -6.89 -8.44 -11.74
C TYR A 123 -6.70 -7.92 -10.30
N PRO A 124 -6.01 -6.78 -10.06
CA PRO A 124 -5.85 -6.25 -8.72
C PRO A 124 -7.19 -5.92 -8.06
N GLN A 125 -8.15 -5.37 -8.81
CA GLN A 125 -9.48 -5.05 -8.29
C GLN A 125 -10.27 -6.30 -7.90
N LYS A 126 -10.33 -7.31 -8.77
CA LYS A 126 -11.01 -8.58 -8.48
C LYS A 126 -10.43 -9.25 -7.22
N PHE A 127 -9.12 -9.14 -7.03
CA PHE A 127 -8.46 -9.69 -5.85
C PHE A 127 -8.78 -8.88 -4.59
N ILE A 128 -8.83 -7.54 -4.66
CA ILE A 128 -9.30 -6.70 -3.55
C ILE A 128 -10.73 -7.06 -3.17
N ASP A 129 -11.63 -7.20 -4.16
CA ASP A 129 -13.03 -7.59 -3.93
C ASP A 129 -13.12 -8.97 -3.27
N PHE A 130 -12.28 -9.91 -3.69
CA PHE A 130 -12.17 -11.23 -3.07
C PHE A 130 -11.68 -11.15 -1.62
N CYS A 131 -10.63 -10.37 -1.33
CA CYS A 131 -10.15 -10.13 0.04
C CYS A 131 -11.24 -9.52 0.92
N ASN A 132 -11.96 -8.52 0.40
CA ASN A 132 -13.07 -7.88 1.08
C ASN A 132 -14.21 -8.87 1.36
N MET A 133 -14.53 -9.73 0.39
CA MET A 133 -15.53 -10.78 0.56
C MET A 133 -15.14 -11.76 1.67
N ILE A 134 -13.89 -12.28 1.66
CA ILE A 134 -13.39 -13.18 2.71
C ILE A 134 -13.47 -12.49 4.07
N GLN A 135 -12.96 -11.27 4.20
CA GLN A 135 -12.93 -10.56 5.48
C GLN A 135 -14.33 -10.37 6.08
N ASN A 136 -15.32 -10.12 5.22
CA ASN A 136 -16.69 -9.91 5.66
C ASN A 136 -17.45 -11.23 5.90
N ALA A 137 -16.90 -12.37 5.49
CA ALA A 137 -17.52 -13.68 5.70
C ALA A 137 -17.58 -14.03 7.21
N PRO A 138 -18.73 -14.54 7.71
CA PRO A 138 -18.89 -14.86 9.14
C PRO A 138 -17.84 -15.84 9.70
N SER A 139 -17.46 -16.85 8.91
CA SER A 139 -16.47 -17.86 9.29
C SER A 139 -15.06 -17.28 9.41
N ALA A 140 -14.73 -16.27 8.60
CA ALA A 140 -13.41 -15.66 8.56
C ALA A 140 -13.19 -14.67 9.72
N ARG A 141 -14.25 -14.02 10.21
CA ARG A 141 -14.17 -13.05 11.33
C ARG A 141 -13.55 -13.66 12.60
N ASN A 142 -13.84 -14.94 12.87
CA ASN A 142 -13.33 -15.65 14.04
C ASN A 142 -11.85 -16.02 13.92
N VAL A 143 -11.32 -16.16 12.70
CA VAL A 143 -9.93 -16.57 12.44
C VAL A 143 -9.03 -15.35 12.24
N LEU A 144 -9.53 -14.35 11.52
CA LEU A 144 -8.73 -13.20 11.09
C LEU A 144 -8.72 -12.06 12.11
N ASN A 145 -9.55 -12.14 13.15
CA ASN A 145 -9.63 -11.24 14.31
C ASN A 145 -9.38 -9.75 13.98
N HIS A 146 -9.92 -9.27 12.86
CA HIS A 146 -9.76 -7.88 12.39
C HIS A 146 -8.30 -7.40 12.21
N LYS A 147 -7.32 -8.31 12.09
CA LYS A 147 -5.87 -8.01 12.07
C LYS A 147 -5.22 -8.09 10.69
N ILE A 148 -5.98 -8.19 9.60
CA ILE A 148 -5.37 -8.23 8.26
C ILE A 148 -4.86 -6.84 7.90
N PRO A 149 -3.58 -6.69 7.55
CA PRO A 149 -3.08 -5.47 6.96
C PRO A 149 -3.72 -5.30 5.58
N PHE A 150 -4.51 -4.24 5.48
CA PHE A 150 -5.41 -3.95 4.38
C PHE A 150 -4.72 -3.94 3.01
N SER A 151 -5.36 -4.55 2.02
CA SER A 151 -5.18 -4.22 0.61
C SER A 151 -5.89 -2.89 0.36
N THR A 152 -5.14 -1.82 0.07
CA THR A 152 -5.71 -0.46 0.01
C THR A 152 -5.64 0.19 -1.33
N TYR A 153 -5.06 -0.51 -2.31
CA TYR A 153 -4.84 0.07 -3.61
C TYR A 153 -4.71 -1.00 -4.68
N SER A 154 -5.49 -0.80 -5.74
CA SER A 154 -5.28 -1.39 -7.04
C SER A 154 -4.52 -0.38 -7.89
N SER A 155 -3.43 -0.80 -8.52
CA SER A 155 -2.70 0.02 -9.51
C SER A 155 -3.55 0.49 -10.68
N ASP A 156 -4.75 -0.08 -10.84
CA ASP A 156 -5.61 0.15 -11.99
C ASP A 156 -6.76 1.14 -11.67
N GLU A 157 -6.91 1.54 -10.40
CA GLU A 157 -7.87 2.59 -10.00
C GLU A 157 -7.28 3.99 -10.20
N LEU A 158 -7.44 4.55 -11.41
CA LEU A 158 -6.96 5.91 -11.74
C LEU A 158 -7.48 7.02 -10.82
N ASN A 159 -8.66 6.84 -10.22
CA ASN A 159 -9.33 7.84 -9.38
C ASN A 159 -9.02 7.69 -7.88
N SER A 160 -8.31 6.65 -7.47
CA SER A 160 -8.09 6.30 -6.06
C SER A 160 -6.59 6.15 -5.83
N LYS A 161 -5.96 7.15 -5.21
CA LYS A 161 -4.52 7.14 -4.95
C LYS A 161 -4.18 6.36 -3.67
N PRO A 162 -3.04 5.65 -3.64
CA PRO A 162 -2.66 4.87 -2.46
C PRO A 162 -2.30 5.81 -1.32
N ARG A 163 -2.88 5.59 -0.13
CA ARG A 163 -2.65 6.44 1.07
C ARG A 163 -1.42 5.99 1.87
N ILE A 164 -0.30 5.83 1.17
CA ILE A 164 0.95 5.26 1.70
C ILE A 164 1.42 5.99 2.97
N LEU A 165 1.58 7.31 2.92
CA LEU A 165 2.11 8.07 4.06
C LEU A 165 1.11 8.12 5.22
N CYS A 166 -0.18 8.17 4.92
CA CYS A 166 -1.23 8.08 5.93
C CYS A 166 -1.07 6.80 6.76
N PHE A 167 -0.90 5.66 6.08
CA PHE A 167 -0.74 4.37 6.73
C PHE A 167 0.58 4.23 7.46
N LEU A 168 1.69 4.65 6.85
CA LEU A 168 2.99 4.63 7.50
C LEU A 168 2.97 5.47 8.79
N ARG A 169 2.38 6.67 8.75
CA ARG A 169 2.25 7.55 9.91
C ARG A 169 1.39 6.94 11.01
N ALA A 170 0.24 6.35 10.65
CA ALA A 170 -0.63 5.69 11.61
C ALA A 170 0.07 4.49 12.28
N MET A 171 0.80 3.69 11.50
CA MET A 171 1.59 2.56 12.00
C MET A 171 2.66 2.98 13.00
N LEU A 172 3.30 4.12 12.79
CA LEU A 172 4.37 4.63 13.64
C LEU A 172 3.90 5.34 14.92
N LYS A 173 2.58 5.56 15.11
CA LYS A 173 2.05 6.40 16.20
C LYS A 173 1.69 5.68 17.51
N HIS A 174 1.31 4.39 17.55
CA HIS A 174 1.20 3.49 18.74
C HIS A 174 0.31 2.25 18.44
N ASP A 175 0.43 1.19 19.27
CA ASP A 175 -0.24 -0.14 19.24
C ASP A 175 -1.35 -0.31 18.18
N PHE A 176 -0.94 -0.93 17.06
CA PHE A 176 -1.77 -1.11 15.87
C PHE A 176 -3.02 -1.95 16.18
N ASN A 177 -4.18 -1.31 16.29
CA ASN A 177 -5.48 -1.97 16.25
C ASN A 177 -6.43 -1.28 15.27
N LEU A 178 -7.40 -2.03 14.73
CA LEU A 178 -8.31 -1.62 13.66
C LEU A 178 -9.17 -0.38 14.04
N GLU A 179 -9.53 -0.27 15.32
CA GLU A 179 -10.35 0.82 15.86
C GLU A 179 -9.60 2.15 15.83
N ASN A 180 -8.33 2.16 16.25
CA ASN A 180 -7.46 3.33 16.17
C ASN A 180 -7.09 3.68 14.73
N TYR A 181 -6.89 2.67 13.88
CA TYR A 181 -6.66 2.82 12.44
C TYR A 181 -7.79 3.59 11.73
N LYS A 182 -9.06 3.20 11.96
CA LYS A 182 -10.20 3.88 11.32
C LYS A 182 -10.31 5.33 11.80
N LYS A 183 -10.10 5.59 13.09
CA LYS A 183 -10.17 6.93 13.66
C LYS A 183 -9.07 7.86 13.11
N GLU A 184 -7.83 7.40 13.01
CA GLU A 184 -6.72 8.22 12.48
C GLU A 184 -6.86 8.45 10.96
N CYS A 185 -7.27 7.44 10.17
CA CYS A 185 -7.46 7.62 8.73
C CYS A 185 -8.64 8.53 8.39
N ILE A 186 -9.69 8.55 9.21
CA ILE A 186 -10.83 9.48 9.05
C ILE A 186 -10.47 10.87 9.55
N ALA A 187 -9.73 11.01 10.66
CA ALA A 187 -9.31 12.31 11.18
C ALA A 187 -8.20 12.99 10.34
N SER A 188 -7.53 12.22 9.47
CA SER A 188 -6.49 12.71 8.54
C SER A 188 -7.02 13.06 7.15
N CYS A 189 -8.30 12.81 6.88
CA CYS A 189 -8.97 13.01 5.60
C CYS A 189 -9.88 14.22 5.58
#